data_AF-A0A2W4PEZ8-F1
#
_entry.id   AF-A0A2W4PEZ8-F1
#
_cell.length_a   1.000
_cell.length_b   1.000
_cell.length_c   1.000
_cell.angle_alpha   90.00
_cell.angle_beta   90.00
_cell.angle_gamma   90.00
#
_symmetry.space_group_name_H-M   'P 1'
#
loop_
_entity.id
_entity.type
_entity.pdbx_description
1 polymer ?
#
loop_
_entity_poly.entity_id
_entity_poly.type
_entity_poly.pdbx_seq_one_letter_code
_entity_poly.pdbx_strand_id
1 'polypeptide(L)'
;MAQKRSLGETLHKLWVGTALRCPNCEQGRMFDGLMRMRRHCDVCDVRFERQSGESVGGMYLNLGLAELTAIPGFFIVKALFEPPFLPHLLFWLAYTLVFCLLFYRHARGMWVSISYLSGGVQTDSDYLRDNPMQSLKPASNAETEPHQSA
;
A
#
# COMPACT_ATOMS: atom_id res chain seq x y z
N MET A 1 -5.59 -4.73 25.50
CA MET A 1 -4.79 -3.61 26.03
C MET A 1 -4.66 -2.57 24.93
N ALA A 2 -5.49 -1.53 24.95
CA ALA A 2 -5.49 -0.49 23.91
C ALA A 2 -4.33 0.48 24.17
N GLN A 3 -3.25 0.28 23.44
CA GLN A 3 -2.03 1.10 23.44
C GLN A 3 -2.39 2.57 23.20
N LYS A 4 -2.14 3.46 24.18
CA LYS A 4 -2.09 4.91 23.97
C LYS A 4 -0.89 5.23 23.08
N ARG A 5 -0.95 4.92 21.77
CA ARG A 5 0.02 5.46 20.82
C ARG A 5 -0.21 6.96 20.73
N SER A 6 0.84 7.73 20.92
CA SER A 6 0.79 9.17 20.69
C SER A 6 0.36 9.41 19.25
N LEU A 7 -0.58 10.34 19.03
CA LEU A 7 -1.08 10.67 17.71
C LEU A 7 0.06 11.07 16.75
N GLY A 8 1.12 11.68 17.29
CA GLY A 8 2.35 12.01 16.55
C GLY A 8 3.15 10.79 16.07
N GLU A 9 3.20 9.72 16.85
CA GLU A 9 3.89 8.48 16.46
C GLU A 9 3.15 7.78 15.32
N THR A 10 1.81 7.73 15.41
CA THR A 10 0.97 7.20 14.33
C THR A 10 1.16 7.99 13.03
N LEU A 11 1.12 9.32 13.10
CA LEU A 11 1.38 10.18 11.94
C LEU A 11 2.79 9.97 11.36
N HIS A 12 3.79 9.82 12.22
CA HIS A 12 5.15 9.54 11.79
C HIS A 12 5.25 8.23 11.00
N LYS A 13 4.66 7.14 11.51
CA LYS A 13 4.65 5.84 10.81
C LYS A 13 3.90 5.89 9.48
N LEU A 14 2.79 6.65 9.41
CA LEU A 14 2.08 6.89 8.15
C LEU A 14 2.97 7.65 7.16
N TRP A 15 3.70 8.66 7.62
CA TRP A 15 4.65 9.42 6.80
C TRP A 15 5.82 8.56 6.29
N VAL A 16 6.35 7.67 7.12
CA VAL A 16 7.37 6.69 6.68
C VAL A 16 6.81 5.81 5.55
N GLY A 17 5.54 5.43 5.66
CA GLY A 17 4.81 4.68 4.62
C GLY A 17 4.64 5.43 3.32
N THR A 18 4.20 6.70 3.38
CA THR A 18 4.07 7.57 2.19
C THR A 18 5.43 7.80 1.52
N ALA A 19 6.50 7.89 2.31
CA ALA A 19 7.89 7.98 1.85
C ALA A 19 8.47 6.64 1.34
N LEU A 20 7.66 5.58 1.29
CA LEU A 20 8.00 4.28 0.69
C LEU A 20 9.14 3.55 1.41
N ARG A 21 9.27 3.82 2.71
CA ARG A 21 10.23 3.17 3.62
C ARG A 21 9.52 2.22 4.57
N CYS A 22 10.24 1.18 5.01
CA CYS A 22 9.70 0.19 5.92
C CYS A 22 9.22 0.85 7.23
N PRO A 23 7.97 0.66 7.69
CA PRO A 23 7.50 1.25 8.95
C PRO A 23 8.15 0.65 10.20
N ASN A 24 8.76 -0.54 10.08
CA ASN A 24 9.45 -1.20 11.19
C ASN A 24 10.86 -0.64 11.41
N CYS A 25 11.72 -0.67 10.39
CA CYS A 25 13.12 -0.23 10.50
C CYS A 25 13.41 1.18 9.95
N GLU A 26 12.47 1.78 9.21
CA GLU A 26 12.53 3.14 8.62
C GLU A 26 13.66 3.38 7.61
N GLN A 27 14.47 2.36 7.33
CA GLN A 27 15.65 2.43 6.45
C GLN A 27 15.43 1.67 5.13
N GLY A 28 14.77 0.50 5.19
CA GLY A 28 14.56 -0.34 4.01
C GLY A 28 13.55 0.24 3.03
N ARG A 29 13.75 0.02 1.73
CA ARG A 29 12.83 0.47 0.68
C ARG A 29 11.73 -0.58 0.46
N MET A 30 10.49 -0.15 0.38
CA MET A 30 9.35 -1.06 0.13
C MET A 30 9.20 -1.44 -1.34
N PHE A 31 9.71 -0.61 -2.25
CA PHE A 31 9.53 -0.76 -3.69
C PHE A 31 10.87 -0.91 -4.40
N ASP A 32 10.87 -1.79 -5.38
CA ASP A 32 11.93 -1.96 -6.36
C ASP A 32 11.44 -1.42 -7.71
N GLY A 33 11.96 -0.27 -8.14
CA GLY A 33 11.46 0.43 -9.33
C GLY A 33 10.14 1.17 -9.11
N LEU A 34 9.29 1.21 -10.14
CA LEU A 34 8.09 2.06 -10.18
C LEU A 34 6.83 1.40 -9.57
N MET A 35 6.60 0.11 -9.83
CA MET A 35 5.36 -0.58 -9.41
C MET A 35 5.59 -1.91 -8.69
N ARG A 36 6.82 -2.42 -8.65
CA ARG A 36 7.11 -3.72 -8.03
C ARG A 36 7.40 -3.53 -6.54
N MET A 37 6.49 -3.99 -5.71
CA MET A 37 6.68 -4.02 -4.26
C MET A 37 7.54 -5.23 -3.87
N ARG A 38 8.47 -5.04 -2.93
CA ARG A 38 9.26 -6.14 -2.36
C ARG A 38 8.38 -6.97 -1.42
N ARG A 39 8.62 -8.28 -1.35
CA ARG A 39 7.91 -9.16 -0.39
C ARG A 39 8.44 -8.98 1.03
N HIS A 40 9.75 -8.77 1.14
CA HIS A 40 10.49 -8.62 2.40
C HIS A 40 11.31 -7.34 2.40
N CYS A 41 11.64 -6.84 3.59
CA CYS A 41 12.53 -5.70 3.76
C CYS A 41 14.01 -6.12 3.75
N ASP A 42 14.84 -5.47 2.94
CA ASP A 42 16.28 -5.81 2.83
C ASP A 42 17.11 -5.55 4.11
N VAL A 43 16.56 -4.82 5.09
CA VAL A 43 17.29 -4.41 6.31
C VAL A 43 16.85 -5.22 7.54
N CYS A 44 15.54 -5.41 7.72
CA CYS A 44 14.99 -6.08 8.91
C CYS A 44 14.20 -7.35 8.59
N ASP A 45 14.18 -7.77 7.32
CA ASP A 45 13.53 -8.98 6.82
C ASP A 45 12.03 -9.12 7.15
N VAL A 46 11.36 -8.01 7.49
CA VAL A 46 9.91 -8.03 7.73
C VAL A 46 9.17 -8.31 6.44
N ARG A 47 8.18 -9.22 6.48
CA ARG A 47 7.26 -9.47 5.36
C ARG A 47 6.23 -8.35 5.27
N PHE A 48 6.15 -7.69 4.13
CA PHE A 48 5.17 -6.64 3.89
C PHE A 48 3.77 -7.19 3.52
N GLU A 49 3.73 -8.39 2.92
CA GLU A 49 2.49 -9.13 2.62
C GLU A 49 2.68 -10.59 3.04
N ARG A 50 1.78 -11.10 3.88
CA ARG A 50 1.73 -12.51 4.30
C ARG A 50 0.77 -13.32 3.44
N GLN A 51 -0.38 -12.74 3.09
CA GLN A 51 -1.35 -13.36 2.20
C GLN A 51 -1.56 -12.53 0.93
N SER A 52 -1.67 -13.22 -0.20
CA SER A 52 -2.09 -12.59 -1.45
C SER A 52 -3.46 -11.93 -1.25
N GLY A 53 -3.54 -10.62 -1.46
CA GLY A 53 -4.78 -9.87 -1.30
C GLY A 53 -4.85 -8.99 -0.05
N GLU A 54 -3.91 -9.11 0.91
CA GLU A 54 -3.81 -8.14 2.02
C GLU A 54 -3.60 -6.71 1.54
N SER A 55 -3.16 -6.60 0.30
CA SER A 55 -2.68 -5.39 -0.30
C SER A 55 -3.75 -4.72 -1.20
N VAL A 56 -4.97 -5.28 -1.19
CA VAL A 56 -6.22 -4.74 -1.73
C VAL A 56 -6.62 -3.43 -1.05
N GLY A 57 -6.32 -3.26 0.25
CA GLY A 57 -6.67 -2.01 0.93
C GLY A 57 -5.96 -0.78 0.35
N GLY A 58 -4.71 -0.92 -0.10
CA GLY A 58 -4.02 0.17 -0.81
C GLY A 58 -4.64 0.50 -2.17
N MET A 59 -5.28 -0.48 -2.84
CA MET A 59 -6.06 -0.22 -4.06
C MET A 59 -7.32 0.58 -3.74
N TYR A 60 -8.04 0.24 -2.67
CA TYR A 60 -9.20 1.02 -2.23
C TYR A 60 -8.83 2.44 -1.80
N LEU A 61 -7.70 2.63 -1.12
CA LEU A 61 -7.20 3.97 -0.79
C LEU A 61 -6.92 4.81 -2.06
N ASN A 62 -6.28 4.19 -3.05
CA ASN A 62 -5.98 4.86 -4.32
C ASN A 62 -7.25 5.28 -5.06
N LEU A 63 -8.16 4.32 -5.28
CA LEU A 63 -9.40 4.56 -5.99
C LEU A 63 -10.31 5.54 -5.24
N GLY A 64 -10.44 5.36 -3.92
CA GLY A 64 -11.24 6.25 -3.09
C GLY A 64 -10.75 7.70 -3.14
N LEU A 65 -9.43 7.92 -3.13
CA LEU A 65 -8.87 9.27 -3.25
C LEU A 65 -9.02 9.85 -4.67
N ALA A 66 -8.91 9.01 -5.70
CA ALA A 66 -9.13 9.43 -7.08
C ALA A 66 -10.58 9.90 -7.29
N GLU A 67 -11.58 9.15 -6.82
CA GLU A 67 -13.00 9.53 -6.93
C GLU A 67 -13.33 10.75 -6.05
N LEU A 68 -12.76 10.82 -4.84
CA LEU A 68 -12.95 11.95 -3.93
C LEU A 68 -12.42 13.27 -4.49
N THR A 69 -11.42 13.21 -5.39
CA THR A 69 -10.87 14.39 -6.05
C THR A 69 -11.53 14.66 -7.40
N ALA A 70 -11.79 13.62 -8.18
CA ALA A 70 -12.37 13.71 -9.51
C ALA A 70 -13.83 14.16 -9.52
N ILE A 71 -14.68 13.58 -8.66
CA ILE A 71 -16.11 13.89 -8.66
C ILE A 71 -16.36 15.36 -8.26
N PRO A 72 -15.86 15.86 -7.11
CA PRO A 72 -16.06 17.27 -6.75
C PRO A 72 -15.42 18.20 -7.77
N GLY A 73 -14.22 17.87 -8.26
CA GLY A 73 -13.54 18.66 -9.28
C GLY A 73 -14.38 18.78 -10.57
N PHE A 74 -14.98 17.69 -11.03
CA PHE A 74 -15.88 17.69 -12.19
C PHE A 74 -17.05 18.67 -11.99
N PHE A 75 -17.73 18.60 -10.85
CA PHE A 75 -18.87 19.48 -10.58
C PHE A 75 -18.44 20.95 -10.40
N ILE A 76 -17.31 21.22 -9.74
CA ILE A 76 -16.78 22.57 -9.57
C ILE A 76 -16.45 23.18 -10.93
N VAL A 77 -15.72 22.46 -11.79
CA VAL A 77 -15.36 22.95 -13.12
C VAL A 77 -16.59 23.15 -13.98
N LYS A 78 -17.58 22.24 -13.89
CA LYS A 78 -18.86 22.38 -14.59
C LYS A 78 -19.61 23.65 -14.15
N ALA A 79 -19.66 23.91 -12.85
CA ALA A 79 -20.39 25.04 -12.29
C ALA A 79 -19.74 26.40 -12.58
N LEU A 80 -18.41 26.46 -12.69
CA LEU A 80 -17.67 27.71 -12.87
C LEU A 80 -17.45 28.08 -14.34
N PHE A 81 -17.27 27.09 -15.23
CA PHE A 81 -16.79 27.33 -16.60
C PHE A 81 -17.74 26.82 -17.69
N GLU A 82 -18.80 26.10 -17.33
CA GLU A 82 -19.77 25.50 -18.27
C GLU A 82 -19.12 24.88 -19.53
N PRO A 83 -18.08 24.05 -19.40
CA PRO A 83 -17.35 23.54 -20.56
C PRO A 83 -18.20 22.55 -21.38
N PRO A 84 -17.87 22.38 -22.67
CA PRO A 84 -18.49 21.35 -23.50
C PRO A 84 -18.31 19.95 -22.88
N PHE A 85 -19.38 19.15 -22.92
CA PHE A 85 -19.48 17.89 -22.17
C PHE A 85 -18.38 16.88 -22.51
N LEU A 86 -18.10 16.66 -23.79
CA LEU A 86 -17.18 15.63 -24.24
C LEU A 86 -15.72 15.86 -23.80
N PRO A 87 -15.07 17.02 -24.07
CA PRO A 87 -13.70 17.25 -23.62
C PRO A 87 -13.59 17.32 -22.10
N HIS A 88 -14.64 17.80 -21.41
CA HIS A 88 -14.66 17.81 -19.96
C HIS A 88 -14.64 16.39 -19.39
N LEU A 89 -15.46 15.48 -19.94
CA LEU A 89 -15.46 14.07 -19.54
C LEU A 89 -14.11 13.39 -19.82
N LEU A 90 -13.55 13.61 -21.02
CA LEU A 90 -12.26 13.03 -21.40
C LEU A 90 -11.11 13.51 -20.50
N PHE A 91 -11.12 14.79 -20.11
CA PHE A 91 -10.15 15.33 -19.17
C PHE A 91 -10.20 14.60 -17.83
N TRP A 92 -11.38 14.44 -17.22
CA TRP A 92 -11.50 13.77 -15.93
C TRP A 92 -11.20 12.28 -16.00
N LEU A 93 -11.55 11.62 -17.11
CA LEU A 93 -11.15 10.24 -17.34
C LEU A 93 -9.62 10.09 -17.40
N ALA A 94 -8.95 10.95 -18.18
CA ALA A 94 -7.49 10.97 -18.27
C ALA A 94 -6.85 11.31 -16.91
N TYR A 95 -7.41 12.27 -16.18
CA TYR A 95 -6.99 12.64 -14.83
C TYR A 95 -7.05 11.44 -13.89
N THR A 96 -8.18 10.73 -13.81
CA THR A 96 -8.34 9.57 -12.91
C THR A 96 -7.34 8.47 -13.26
N LEU A 97 -7.12 8.19 -14.54
CA LEU A 97 -6.13 7.19 -14.97
C LEU A 97 -4.71 7.59 -14.54
N VAL A 98 -4.30 8.83 -14.82
CA VAL A 98 -2.97 9.33 -14.47
C VAL A 98 -2.78 9.37 -12.96
N PHE A 99 -3.80 9.85 -12.22
CA PHE A 99 -3.79 9.91 -10.77
C PHE A 99 -3.62 8.52 -10.16
N CYS A 100 -4.44 7.55 -10.58
CA CYS A 100 -4.35 6.19 -10.09
C CYS A 100 -2.97 5.58 -10.35
N LEU A 101 -2.38 5.79 -11.52
CA LEU A 101 -1.05 5.26 -11.86
C LEU A 101 0.06 5.87 -11.01
N LEU A 102 0.05 7.20 -10.82
CA LEU A 102 1.08 7.91 -10.06
C LEU A 102 0.94 7.67 -8.55
N PHE A 103 -0.29 7.67 -8.05
CA PHE A 103 -0.57 7.59 -6.62
C PHE A 103 -0.62 6.17 -6.08
N TYR A 104 -0.75 5.15 -6.94
CA TYR A 104 -0.76 3.73 -6.55
C TYR A 104 0.36 3.39 -5.57
N ARG A 105 1.58 3.82 -5.89
CA ARG A 105 2.77 3.52 -5.08
C ARG A 105 2.65 4.08 -3.66
N HIS A 106 2.19 5.32 -3.53
CA HIS A 106 2.01 5.97 -2.23
C HIS A 106 0.85 5.38 -1.44
N ALA A 107 -0.29 5.10 -2.10
CA ALA A 107 -1.44 4.46 -1.47
C ALA A 107 -1.08 3.07 -0.90
N ARG A 108 -0.29 2.31 -1.65
CA ARG A 108 0.25 1.02 -1.20
C ARG A 108 1.20 1.15 -0.02
N GLY A 109 2.14 2.11 -0.05
CA GLY A 109 3.04 2.37 1.07
C GLY A 109 2.29 2.80 2.35
N MET A 110 1.28 3.66 2.21
CA MET A 110 0.38 4.04 3.31
C MET A 110 -0.35 2.84 3.89
N TRP A 111 -0.90 1.98 3.04
CA TRP A 111 -1.60 0.78 3.49
C TRP A 111 -0.70 -0.14 4.32
N VAL A 112 0.55 -0.35 3.91
CA VAL A 112 1.51 -1.15 4.68
C VAL A 112 1.76 -0.55 6.06
N SER A 113 1.88 0.78 6.17
CA SER A 113 1.99 1.44 7.48
C SER A 113 0.73 1.28 8.33
N ILE A 114 -0.45 1.36 7.73
CA ILE A 114 -1.72 1.10 8.43
C ILE A 114 -1.75 -0.35 8.93
N SER A 115 -1.43 -1.32 8.07
CA SER A 115 -1.33 -2.74 8.43
C SER A 115 -0.31 -2.98 9.53
N TYR A 116 0.85 -2.29 9.51
CA TYR A 116 1.83 -2.34 10.59
C TYR A 116 1.27 -1.83 11.92
N LEU A 117 0.57 -0.69 11.89
CA LEU A 117 -0.04 -0.14 13.08
C LEU A 117 -1.14 -1.05 13.64
N SER A 118 -1.90 -1.73 12.77
CA SER A 118 -2.90 -2.74 13.14
C SER A 118 -2.31 -4.09 13.54
N GLY A 119 -0.99 -4.30 13.40
CA GLY A 119 -0.31 -5.54 13.74
C GLY A 119 -0.29 -6.61 12.64
N GLY A 120 -0.72 -6.30 11.42
CA GLY A 120 -0.65 -7.22 10.27
C GLY A 120 0.76 -7.38 9.68
N VAL A 121 1.64 -6.40 9.89
CA VAL A 121 3.04 -6.45 9.44
C VAL A 121 3.95 -6.74 10.63
N GLN A 122 4.45 -7.96 10.71
CA GLN A 122 5.31 -8.48 11.78
C GLN A 122 6.47 -9.29 11.21
N THR A 123 7.54 -9.47 11.99
CA THR A 123 8.60 -10.42 11.63
C THR A 123 8.07 -11.86 11.72
N ASP A 124 8.73 -12.83 11.10
CA ASP A 124 8.25 -14.22 11.15
C ASP A 124 8.43 -14.88 12.51
N SER A 125 9.49 -14.52 13.24
CA SER A 125 9.67 -14.96 14.61
C SER A 125 8.50 -14.54 15.49
N ASP A 126 8.01 -13.31 15.32
CA ASP A 126 6.86 -12.81 16.08
C ASP A 126 5.55 -13.49 15.64
N TYR A 127 5.35 -13.68 14.34
CA TYR A 127 4.14 -14.32 13.82
C TYR A 127 4.01 -15.79 14.22
N LEU A 128 5.11 -16.55 14.17
CA LEU A 128 5.10 -17.96 14.60
C LEU A 128 4.89 -18.09 16.11
N ARG A 129 5.39 -17.13 16.90
CA ARG A 129 5.12 -17.07 18.34
C ARG A 129 3.65 -16.84 18.64
N ASP A 130 2.99 -15.97 17.86
CA ASP A 130 1.59 -15.62 18.05
C ASP A 130 0.62 -16.63 17.38
N ASN A 131 1.09 -17.44 16.40
CA ASN A 131 0.33 -18.49 15.72
C ASN A 131 1.08 -19.85 15.70
N PRO A 132 1.14 -20.56 16.84
CA PRO A 132 1.96 -21.76 17.01
C PRO A 132 1.52 -22.94 16.13
N MET A 133 0.23 -23.02 15.77
CA MET A 133 -0.28 -24.06 14.85
C MET A 133 0.36 -23.98 13.46
N GLN A 134 0.80 -22.79 13.03
CA GLN A 134 1.50 -22.62 11.76
C GLN A 134 2.91 -23.22 11.79
N SER A 135 3.55 -23.32 12.97
CA SER A 135 4.89 -23.94 13.11
C SER A 135 4.88 -25.45 12.86
N LEU A 136 3.73 -26.10 13.08
CA LEU A 136 3.53 -27.53 12.89
C LEU A 136 3.18 -27.90 11.44
N LYS A 137 2.82 -26.91 10.62
CA LYS A 137 2.62 -27.13 9.19
C LYS A 137 4.01 -27.37 8.58
N PRO A 138 4.29 -28.56 8.01
CA PRO A 138 5.58 -28.79 7.37
C PRO A 138 5.78 -27.71 6.30
N ALA A 139 7.02 -27.28 6.09
CA ALA A 139 7.44 -26.33 5.06
C ALA A 139 7.27 -26.91 3.64
N SER A 140 6.08 -27.42 3.33
CA SER A 140 5.65 -27.91 2.04
C SER A 140 5.24 -26.70 1.21
N ASN A 141 6.25 -26.02 0.66
CA ASN A 141 6.25 -25.16 -0.54
C ASN A 141 7.23 -23.99 -0.34
N ALA A 142 8.45 -24.29 0.08
CA ALA A 142 9.59 -23.51 -0.37
C ALA A 142 9.96 -24.05 -1.76
N GLU A 143 10.02 -23.15 -2.75
CA GLU A 143 10.71 -23.35 -4.03
C GLU A 143 10.12 -24.35 -5.05
N THR A 144 9.07 -23.92 -5.75
CA THR A 144 8.94 -24.27 -7.18
C THR A 144 8.56 -23.02 -7.97
N GLU A 145 9.56 -22.30 -8.46
CA GLU A 145 9.71 -21.94 -9.87
C GLU A 145 10.95 -21.02 -10.05
N PRO A 146 12.06 -21.53 -10.60
CA PRO A 146 13.12 -20.71 -11.14
C PRO A 146 12.66 -20.22 -12.52
N HIS A 147 12.20 -18.96 -12.62
CA HIS A 147 12.02 -18.33 -13.93
C HIS A 147 13.39 -17.91 -14.47
N GLN A 148 14.10 -18.89 -15.03
CA GLN A 148 15.34 -18.73 -15.80
C GLN A 148 15.01 -18.99 -17.29
N SER A 149 15.37 -18.03 -18.14
CA SER A 149 15.69 -18.16 -19.58
C SER A 149 14.62 -18.65 -20.57
N ALA A 150 14.14 -17.73 -21.41
CA ALA A 150 14.15 -17.86 -22.88
C ALA A 150 14.22 -16.45 -23.50
#